data_AF-A0A292REP5-F1
#
_entry.id   AF-A0A292REP5-F1
#
_cell.length_a   1.000
_cell.length_b   1.000
_cell.length_c   1.000
_cell.angle_alpha   90.00
_cell.angle_beta   90.00
_cell.angle_gamma   90.00
#
_symmetry.space_group_name_H-M   'P 1'
#
loop_
_entity.id
_entity.type
_entity.pdbx_description
1 polymer ?
#
loop_
_entity_poly.entity_id
_entity_poly.type
_entity_poly.pdbx_seq_one_letter_code
_entity_poly.pdbx_strand_id
1 'polypeptide(L)' 'MARVLISMPERFLDEIDEVASGENRSRSELIREALRTYMHRNRVRNVALANENAEKLAALLD' A
#
# COMPACT_ATOMS: atom_id res chain seq x y z
N MET A 1 -9.75 -18.49 -2.34
CA MET A 1 -9.25 -17.13 -2.66
C MET A 1 -10.42 -16.26 -3.08
N ALA A 2 -10.46 -14.99 -2.65
CA ALA A 2 -11.40 -14.01 -3.19
C ALA A 2 -10.84 -13.46 -4.53
N ARG A 3 -11.72 -13.24 -5.50
CA ARG A 3 -11.39 -12.58 -6.77
C ARG A 3 -11.87 -11.13 -6.70
N VAL A 4 -11.07 -10.21 -7.21
CA VAL A 4 -11.44 -8.80 -7.30
C VAL A 4 -11.41 -8.41 -8.77
N LEU A 5 -12.50 -7.79 -9.23
CA LEU A 5 -12.61 -7.18 -10.55
C LEU A 5 -12.56 -5.67 -10.34
N ILE A 6 -11.60 -5.00 -10.97
CA ILE A 6 -11.40 -3.56 -10.86
C ILE A 6 -11.32 -2.97 -12.26
N SER A 7 -12.01 -1.85 -12.46
CA SER A 7 -11.91 -1.08 -13.70
C SER A 7 -10.82 -0.03 -13.56
N MET A 8 -9.96 0.08 -14.56
CA MET A 8 -8.85 1.03 -14.62
C MET A 8 -8.75 1.61 -16.03
N PRO A 9 -8.22 2.83 -16.19
CA PRO A 9 -7.95 3.39 -17.52
C PRO A 9 -6.95 2.51 -18.29
N GLU A 10 -7.17 2.31 -19.59
CA GLU A 10 -6.31 1.45 -20.43
C GLU A 10 -4.84 1.86 -20.39
N ARG A 11 -4.55 3.16 -20.54
CA ARG A 11 -3.16 3.67 -20.50
C ARG A 11 -2.43 3.27 -19.21
N PHE A 12 -3.13 3.27 -18.09
CA PHE A 12 -2.52 2.90 -16.81
C PHE A 12 -2.27 1.38 -16.72
N LEU A 13 -3.13 0.57 -17.33
CA LEU A 13 -2.90 -0.88 -17.43
C LEU A 13 -1.67 -1.19 -18.29
N ASP A 14 -1.48 -0.46 -19.39
CA ASP A 14 -0.31 -0.61 -20.27
C ASP A 14 0.99 -0.29 -19.51
N GLU A 15 1.03 0.81 -18.76
CA GLU A 15 2.17 1.17 -17.91
C GLU A 15 2.47 0.07 -16.86
N ILE A 16 1.45 -0.51 -16.24
CA ILE A 16 1.62 -1.62 -15.28
C ILE A 16 2.20 -2.85 -15.99
N ASP A 17 1.73 -3.15 -17.19
CA ASP A 17 2.20 -4.30 -17.97
C ASP A 17 3.65 -4.16 -18.40
N GLU A 18 4.07 -2.97 -18.82
CA GLU A 18 5.47 -2.69 -19.13
C GLU A 18 6.36 -2.96 -17.91
N VAL A 19 5.99 -2.44 -16.73
CA VAL A 19 6.75 -2.68 -15.49
C VAL A 19 6.76 -4.15 -15.10
N ALA A 20 5.59 -4.82 -15.15
CA ALA A 20 5.48 -6.23 -14.79
C ALA A 20 6.30 -7.12 -15.73
N SER A 21 6.30 -6.82 -17.02
CA SER A 21 7.09 -7.54 -18.03
C SER A 21 8.60 -7.35 -17.83
N GLY A 22 9.05 -6.13 -17.50
CA GLY A 22 10.45 -5.85 -17.19
C GLY A 22 10.96 -6.62 -15.97
N GLU A 23 10.08 -6.96 -15.03
CA GLU A 23 10.41 -7.73 -13.82
C GLU A 23 10.15 -9.25 -13.95
N ASN A 24 9.71 -9.75 -15.11
CA ASN A 24 9.26 -11.14 -15.31
C ASN A 24 8.18 -11.59 -14.29
N ARG A 25 7.21 -10.71 -13.99
CA ARG A 25 6.11 -10.97 -13.04
C ARG A 25 4.76 -10.77 -13.71
N SER A 26 3.71 -11.38 -13.15
CA SER A 26 2.35 -11.11 -13.61
C SER A 26 1.83 -9.77 -13.08
N ARG A 27 0.94 -9.13 -13.84
CA ARG A 27 0.19 -7.93 -13.42
C ARG A 27 -0.45 -8.10 -12.04
N SER A 28 -1.03 -9.28 -11.80
CA SER A 28 -1.68 -9.59 -10.53
C SER A 28 -0.70 -9.66 -9.35
N GLU A 29 0.53 -10.13 -9.57
CA GLU A 29 1.57 -10.12 -8.54
C GLU A 29 2.02 -8.71 -8.21
N LEU A 30 2.28 -7.89 -9.24
CA LEU A 30 2.69 -6.50 -9.07
C LEU A 30 1.62 -5.70 -8.31
N ILE A 31 0.35 -5.82 -8.69
CA ILE A 31 -0.76 -5.15 -8.00
C ILE A 31 -0.84 -5.59 -6.53
N ARG A 32 -0.72 -6.90 -6.25
CA ARG A 32 -0.75 -7.40 -4.86
C ARG A 32 0.42 -6.89 -4.04
N GLU A 33 1.61 -6.79 -4.62
CA GLU A 33 2.80 -6.29 -3.91
C GLU A 33 2.71 -4.79 -3.63
N ALA A 34 2.22 -4.01 -4.60
CA ALA A 34 1.94 -2.59 -4.42
C ALA A 34 0.92 -2.36 -3.29
N LEU A 35 -0.16 -3.16 -3.26
CA LEU A 35 -1.17 -3.09 -2.20
C LEU A 35 -0.60 -3.47 -0.82
N ARG A 36 0.21 -4.54 -0.73
CA ARG A 36 0.90 -4.91 0.53
C ARG A 36 1.79 -3.78 1.02
N THR A 37 2.59 -3.21 0.13
CA THR A 37 3.48 -2.08 0.44
C THR A 37 2.68 -0.86 0.90
N TYR A 38 1.58 -0.53 0.23
CA TYR A 38 0.71 0.58 0.60
C TYR A 38 0.09 0.38 1.99
N MET A 39 -0.49 -0.80 2.26
CA MET A 39 -1.07 -1.13 3.57
C MET A 39 -0.03 -1.11 4.68
N HIS A 40 1.18 -1.64 4.42
CA HIS A 40 2.26 -1.64 5.39
C HIS A 40 2.69 -0.22 5.75
N ARG A 41 2.93 0.65 4.75
CA ARG A 41 3.27 2.06 4.97
C ARG A 41 2.20 2.78 5.80
N ASN A 42 0.92 2.56 5.49
CA ASN A 42 -0.18 3.17 6.23
C ASN A 42 -0.21 2.67 7.69
N ARG A 43 -0.01 1.37 7.92
CA ARG A 43 0.06 0.80 9.28
C ARG A 43 1.20 1.41 10.09
N VAL A 44 2.40 1.47 9.53
CA VAL A 44 3.58 2.02 10.20
C VAL A 44 3.37 3.50 10.54
N ARG A 45 2.84 4.29 9.60
CA ARG A 45 2.52 5.70 9.83
C ARG A 45 1.50 5.88 10.96
N ASN A 46 0.43 5.09 10.99
CA ASN A 46 -0.59 5.18 12.03
C ASN A 46 -0.06 4.78 13.41
N VAL A 47 0.80 3.76 13.48
CA VAL A 47 1.45 3.36 14.74
C VAL A 47 2.38 4.46 15.26
N ALA A 48 3.19 5.07 14.38
CA ALA A 48 4.06 6.18 14.77
C ALA A 48 3.25 7.37 15.31
N LEU A 49 2.17 7.75 14.62
CA LEU A 49 1.28 8.83 15.05
C LEU A 49 0.59 8.52 16.38
N ALA A 50 0.17 7.27 16.59
CA ALA A 50 -0.44 6.83 17.84
C ALA A 50 0.54 6.94 19.02
N ASN A 51 1.80 6.56 18.84
CA ASN A 51 2.83 6.68 19.86
C ASN A 51 3.11 8.15 20.21
N GLU A 52 3.25 9.02 19.19
CA GLU A 52 3.44 10.46 19.40
C GLU A 52 2.27 11.08 20.18
N ASN A 53 1.03 10.68 19.86
CA ASN A 53 -0.14 11.15 20.58
C ASN A 53 -0.18 10.65 22.03
N ALA A 54 0.27 9.40 22.29
CA ALA A 54 0.35 8.86 23.64
C ALA A 54 1.40 9.60 24.49
N GLU A 55 2.56 9.94 23.91
CA GLU A 55 3.59 10.74 24.58
C GLU A 55 3.08 12.15 24.91
N LYS A 56 2.41 12.81 23.97
CA LYS A 56 1.78 14.12 24.20
C LYS A 56 0.73 14.06 25.31
N LEU A 57 -0.08 13.00 25.34
CA LEU A 57 -1.08 12.82 26.38
C LEU A 57 -0.43 12.61 27.75
N ALA A 58 0.62 11.79 27.84
CA ALA A 58 1.37 11.59 29.09
C ALA A 58 1.95 12.91 29.61
N ALA A 59 2.56 13.72 28.75
CA ALA A 59 3.12 15.02 29.11
C ALA A 59 2.07 16.07 29.55
N LEU A 60 0.79 15.88 29.22
CA LEU A 60 -0.30 16.75 29.67
C LEU A 60 -0.92 16.30 31.00
N LEU A 61 -0.64 15.06 31.42
CA LEU A 61 -1.18 14.45 32.63
C LEU A 61 -0.17 14.45 33.80
N ASP A 62 1.11 14.77 33.52
CA ASP A 62 2.14 15.13 34.49
C ASP A 62 2.09 16.63 34.85
#